data_AF-A0A8T6LWA6-F1
#
_entry.id   AF-A0A8T6LWA6-F1
#
_cell.length_a   1.000
_cell.length_b   1.000
_cell.length_c   1.000
_cell.angle_alpha   90.00
_cell.angle_beta   90.00
_cell.angle_gamma   90.00
#
_symmetry.space_group_name_H-M   'P 1'
#
loop_
_entity.id
_entity.type
_entity.pdbx_description
1 polymer ?
#
loop_
_entity_poly.entity_id
_entity_poly.type
_entity_poly.pdbx_seq_one_letter_code
_entity_poly.pdbx_strand_id
1 'polypeptide(L)'
;MARTVKATKVAIKEANALAESLRELVWTDLKNQYGSFEEMLSSRIQGAEEAIVDATKGKLAIIAGIGVMRKDLEKAQRRFSRSNDIEELRTFLVELAERIFRLRAANDNIVDSMNSVLNPNLNAIEIVEKFASDLQRSAGTWERNGREIDEAILELCDEHEPAELNDLEHYITKQGYGSLLQSPSHSSSEEDA
;
A
#
# COMPACT_ATOMS: atom_id res chain seq x y z
N MET A 1 -8.61 -2.93 48.70
CA MET A 1 -7.25 -3.33 49.13
C MET A 1 -6.29 -2.41 48.37
N ALA A 2 -5.55 -1.54 49.06
CA ALA A 2 -4.75 -0.50 48.41
C ALA A 2 -3.72 -1.07 47.43
N ARG A 3 -3.59 -0.47 46.24
CA ARG A 3 -2.59 -0.88 45.24
C ARG A 3 -1.19 -0.58 45.77
N THR A 4 -0.33 -1.58 45.84
CA THR A 4 1.06 -1.36 46.28
C THR A 4 1.89 -0.68 45.20
N VAL A 5 2.90 0.10 45.57
CA VAL A 5 3.87 0.68 44.64
C VAL A 5 4.49 -0.38 43.71
N LYS A 6 4.70 -1.61 44.22
CA LYS A 6 5.19 -2.73 43.41
C LYS A 6 4.19 -3.12 42.32
N ALA A 7 2.91 -3.24 42.65
CA ALA A 7 1.86 -3.56 41.69
C ALA A 7 1.72 -2.45 40.63
N THR A 8 1.74 -1.18 41.03
CA THR A 8 1.71 -0.03 40.11
C THR A 8 2.89 -0.07 39.14
N LYS A 9 4.11 -0.35 39.62
CA LYS A 9 5.30 -0.49 38.76
C LYS A 9 5.21 -1.64 37.77
N VAL A 10 4.51 -2.73 38.11
CA VAL A 10 4.29 -3.85 37.19
C VAL A 10 3.30 -3.45 36.10
N ALA A 11 2.17 -2.87 36.46
CA ALA A 11 1.16 -2.41 35.50
C ALA A 11 1.71 -1.31 34.55
N ILE A 12 2.56 -0.39 35.05
CA ILE A 12 3.27 0.56 34.17
C ILE A 12 4.17 -0.16 33.15
N LYS A 13 4.85 -1.24 33.53
CA LYS A 13 5.66 -2.02 32.58
C LYS A 13 4.79 -2.71 31.53
N GLU A 14 3.62 -3.19 31.91
CA GLU A 14 2.66 -3.80 31.00
C GLU A 14 2.14 -2.76 29.99
N ALA A 15 1.76 -1.56 30.43
CA ALA A 15 1.38 -0.47 29.53
C ALA A 15 2.51 -0.07 28.56
N ASN A 16 3.77 -0.04 29.03
CA ASN A 16 4.91 0.20 28.14
C ASN A 16 5.11 -0.94 27.13
N ALA A 17 4.85 -2.19 27.50
CA ALA A 17 4.93 -3.32 26.58
C ALA A 17 3.85 -3.25 25.49
N LEU A 18 2.63 -2.79 25.84
CA LEU A 18 1.56 -2.52 24.87
C LEU A 18 1.98 -1.44 23.87
N ALA A 19 2.58 -0.34 24.34
CA ALA A 19 3.06 0.73 23.49
C ALA A 19 4.16 0.27 22.53
N GLU A 20 5.11 -0.55 23.00
CA GLU A 20 6.17 -1.10 22.16
C GLU A 20 5.60 -2.08 21.10
N SER A 21 4.66 -2.93 21.50
CA SER A 21 3.98 -3.84 20.57
C SER A 21 3.22 -3.08 19.48
N LEU A 22 2.51 -2.00 19.84
CA LEU A 22 1.85 -1.12 18.86
C LEU A 22 2.86 -0.50 17.89
N ARG A 23 3.99 0.00 18.40
CA ARG A 23 5.06 0.59 17.59
C ARG A 23 5.62 -0.41 16.56
N GLU A 24 5.90 -1.63 17.00
CA GLU A 24 6.38 -2.70 16.12
C GLU A 24 5.34 -3.12 15.09
N LEU A 25 4.06 -3.23 15.48
CA LEU A 25 2.97 -3.54 14.57
C LEU A 25 2.83 -2.48 13.47
N VAL A 26 2.73 -1.20 13.86
CA VAL A 26 2.62 -0.07 12.91
C VAL A 26 3.79 -0.08 11.94
N TRP A 27 5.01 -0.23 12.45
CA TRP A 27 6.20 -0.28 11.60
C TRP A 27 6.17 -1.44 10.61
N THR A 28 5.79 -2.63 11.07
CA THR A 28 5.73 -3.84 10.25
C THR A 28 4.68 -3.70 9.15
N ASP A 29 3.49 -3.23 9.50
CA ASP A 29 2.41 -2.99 8.54
C ASP A 29 2.83 -1.95 7.49
N LEU A 30 3.36 -0.80 7.92
CA LEU A 30 3.83 0.25 7.00
C LEU A 30 4.90 -0.27 6.05
N LYS A 31 5.88 -1.00 6.57
CA LYS A 31 6.96 -1.58 5.75
C LYS A 31 6.41 -2.57 4.72
N ASN A 32 5.51 -3.45 5.12
CA ASN A 32 4.92 -4.46 4.24
C ASN A 32 4.04 -3.80 3.16
N GLN A 33 3.19 -2.86 3.55
CA GLN A 33 2.29 -2.16 2.62
C GLN A 33 3.06 -1.30 1.64
N TYR A 34 4.09 -0.59 2.11
CA TYR A 34 4.96 0.21 1.24
C TYR A 34 5.72 -0.69 0.25
N GLY A 35 6.28 -1.81 0.73
CA GLY A 35 6.96 -2.78 -0.13
C GLY A 35 6.04 -3.34 -1.22
N SER A 36 4.81 -3.71 -0.85
CA SER A 36 3.82 -4.19 -1.83
C SER A 36 3.42 -3.10 -2.84
N PHE A 37 3.26 -1.87 -2.39
CA PHE A 37 3.00 -0.72 -3.26
C PHE A 37 4.12 -0.48 -4.28
N GLU A 38 5.37 -0.47 -3.82
CA GLU A 38 6.55 -0.31 -4.67
C GLU A 38 6.68 -1.45 -5.69
N GLU A 39 6.45 -2.70 -5.26
CA GLU A 39 6.48 -3.88 -6.13
C GLU A 39 5.40 -3.80 -7.22
N MET A 40 4.17 -3.44 -6.87
CA MET A 40 3.08 -3.29 -7.85
C MET A 40 3.38 -2.20 -8.88
N LEU A 41 3.89 -1.04 -8.46
CA LEU A 41 4.26 0.03 -9.38
C LEU A 41 5.43 -0.36 -10.29
N SER A 42 6.46 -0.96 -9.71
CA SER A 42 7.66 -1.39 -10.45
C SER A 42 7.31 -2.47 -11.46
N SER A 43 6.53 -3.48 -11.06
CA SER A 43 6.04 -4.54 -11.95
C SER A 43 5.23 -3.95 -13.11
N ARG A 44 4.37 -2.97 -12.83
CA ARG A 44 3.58 -2.29 -13.86
C ARG A 44 4.45 -1.56 -14.88
N ILE A 45 5.46 -0.82 -14.41
CA ILE A 45 6.38 -0.08 -15.29
C ILE A 45 7.21 -1.06 -16.11
N GLN A 46 7.80 -2.08 -15.47
CA GLN A 46 8.65 -3.06 -16.13
C GLN A 46 7.89 -3.85 -17.20
N GLY A 47 6.67 -4.32 -16.90
CA GLY A 47 5.84 -5.02 -17.87
C GLY A 47 5.44 -4.13 -19.06
N ALA A 48 5.13 -2.85 -18.80
CA ALA A 48 4.86 -1.89 -19.86
C ALA A 48 6.10 -1.61 -20.72
N GLU A 49 7.26 -1.43 -20.09
CA GLU A 49 8.53 -1.18 -20.77
C GLU A 49 8.90 -2.33 -21.70
N GLU A 50 8.86 -3.57 -21.21
CA GLU A 50 9.15 -4.78 -21.99
C GLU A 50 8.25 -4.85 -23.24
N ALA A 51 6.94 -4.74 -23.06
CA ALA A 51 5.98 -4.78 -24.15
C ALA A 51 6.16 -3.63 -25.17
N ILE A 52 6.46 -2.40 -24.71
CA ILE A 52 6.71 -1.26 -25.60
C ILE A 52 8.00 -1.45 -26.41
N VAL A 53 9.06 -1.92 -25.77
CA VAL A 53 10.35 -2.17 -26.43
C VAL A 53 10.20 -3.26 -27.49
N ASP A 54 9.53 -4.36 -27.16
CA ASP A 54 9.34 -5.46 -28.09
C ASP A 54 8.37 -5.12 -29.22
N ALA A 55 7.31 -4.35 -28.94
CA ALA A 55 6.45 -3.77 -29.97
C ALA A 55 7.25 -2.89 -30.95
N THR A 56 8.18 -2.09 -30.44
CA THR A 56 9.04 -1.21 -31.25
C THR A 56 9.96 -2.04 -32.15
N LYS A 57 10.65 -3.04 -31.60
CA LYS A 57 11.50 -3.96 -32.37
C LYS A 57 10.70 -4.70 -33.44
N GLY A 58 9.51 -5.22 -33.08
CA GLY A 58 8.62 -5.93 -33.99
C GLY A 58 8.16 -5.05 -35.15
N LYS A 59 7.74 -3.81 -34.88
CA LYS A 59 7.38 -2.84 -35.92
C LYS A 59 8.54 -2.53 -36.86
N LEU A 60 9.76 -2.36 -36.34
CA LEU A 60 10.95 -2.15 -37.17
C LEU A 60 11.24 -3.37 -38.06
N ALA A 61 11.11 -4.58 -37.54
CA ALA A 61 11.27 -5.81 -38.32
C ALA A 61 10.22 -5.92 -39.44
N ILE A 62 8.97 -5.55 -39.17
CA ILE A 62 7.90 -5.49 -40.18
C ILE A 62 8.25 -4.49 -41.28
N ILE A 63 8.68 -3.27 -40.91
CA ILE A 63 9.08 -2.23 -41.88
C ILE A 63 10.23 -2.73 -42.76
N ALA A 64 11.25 -3.36 -42.17
CA ALA A 64 12.35 -3.94 -42.92
C ALA A 64 11.88 -5.07 -43.87
N GLY A 65 11.00 -5.95 -43.40
CA GLY A 65 10.38 -7.01 -44.20
C GLY A 65 9.62 -6.47 -45.41
N ILE A 66 8.82 -5.41 -45.23
CA ILE A 66 8.12 -4.70 -46.31
C ILE A 66 9.13 -4.13 -47.33
N GLY A 67 10.24 -3.54 -46.85
CA GLY A 67 11.30 -3.01 -47.72
C GLY A 67 11.91 -4.07 -48.63
N VAL A 68 12.19 -5.26 -48.10
CA VAL A 68 12.69 -6.40 -48.88
C VAL A 68 11.64 -6.86 -49.89
N MET A 69 10.40 -7.04 -49.45
CA MET A 69 9.28 -7.48 -50.30
C MET A 69 9.04 -6.55 -51.49
N ARG A 70 9.13 -5.23 -51.27
CA ARG A 70 9.03 -4.24 -52.36
C ARG A 70 10.15 -4.41 -53.38
N LYS A 71 11.39 -4.59 -52.92
CA LYS A 71 12.54 -4.83 -53.80
C LYS A 71 12.41 -6.13 -54.59
N ASP A 72 11.87 -7.18 -53.97
CA ASP A 72 11.61 -8.46 -54.64
C ASP A 72 10.52 -8.30 -55.71
N LEU A 73 9.44 -7.57 -55.41
CA LEU A 73 8.37 -7.27 -56.36
C LEU A 73 8.88 -6.48 -57.57
N GLU A 74 9.71 -5.46 -57.35
CA GLU A 74 10.33 -4.69 -58.45
C GLU A 74 11.21 -5.58 -59.35
N LYS A 75 11.93 -6.55 -58.78
CA LYS A 75 12.71 -7.53 -59.57
C LYS A 75 11.81 -8.47 -60.36
N ALA A 76 10.76 -9.02 -59.73
CA ALA A 76 9.80 -9.90 -60.39
C ALA A 76 9.11 -9.18 -61.56
N GLN A 77 8.69 -7.93 -61.36
CA GLN A 77 8.11 -7.09 -62.40
C GLN A 77 9.08 -6.88 -63.58
N ARG A 78 10.37 -6.57 -63.31
CA ARG A 78 11.38 -6.41 -64.37
C ARG A 78 11.62 -7.70 -65.16
N ARG A 79 11.58 -8.86 -64.51
CA ARG A 79 11.69 -10.17 -65.19
C ARG A 79 10.49 -10.41 -66.07
N PHE A 80 9.29 -10.21 -65.54
CA PHE A 80 8.04 -10.34 -66.27
C PHE A 80 8.00 -9.45 -67.52
N SER A 81 8.42 -8.18 -67.44
CA SER A 81 8.48 -7.29 -68.61
C SER A 81 9.40 -7.80 -69.74
N ARG A 82 10.31 -8.73 -69.46
CA ARG A 82 11.24 -9.32 -70.44
C ARG A 82 10.79 -10.69 -70.93
N SER A 83 10.29 -11.54 -70.03
CA SER A 83 9.89 -12.92 -70.35
C SER A 83 8.42 -13.04 -70.77
N ASN A 84 7.56 -12.14 -70.30
CA ASN A 84 6.10 -12.24 -70.37
C ASN A 84 5.53 -13.54 -69.76
N ASP A 85 6.27 -14.14 -68.81
CA ASP A 85 5.86 -15.37 -68.12
C ASP A 85 4.84 -15.05 -67.01
N ILE A 86 3.57 -15.25 -67.34
CA ILE A 86 2.45 -14.94 -66.45
C ILE A 86 2.40 -15.89 -65.26
N GLU A 87 2.79 -17.16 -65.43
CA GLU A 87 2.70 -18.16 -64.36
C GLU A 87 3.79 -17.96 -63.31
N GLU A 88 5.01 -17.57 -63.72
CA GLU A 88 6.07 -17.17 -62.78
C GLU A 88 5.62 -15.96 -61.95
N LEU A 89 5.09 -14.92 -62.58
CA LEU A 89 4.62 -13.72 -61.88
C LEU A 89 3.46 -14.04 -60.94
N ARG A 90 2.48 -14.86 -61.38
CA ARG A 90 1.35 -15.30 -60.55
C ARG A 90 1.85 -16.03 -59.30
N THR A 91 2.76 -16.98 -59.46
CA THR A 91 3.33 -17.75 -58.34
C THR A 91 4.01 -16.83 -57.34
N PHE A 92 4.86 -15.91 -57.83
CA PHE A 92 5.51 -14.92 -56.97
C PHE A 92 4.52 -14.04 -56.21
N LEU A 93 3.45 -13.57 -56.86
CA LEU A 93 2.44 -12.73 -56.22
C LEU A 93 1.66 -13.47 -55.12
N VAL A 94 1.40 -14.77 -55.31
CA VAL A 94 0.78 -15.62 -54.27
C VAL A 94 1.71 -15.73 -53.06
N GLU A 95 3.00 -16.05 -53.28
CA GLU A 95 3.99 -16.10 -52.19
C GLU A 95 4.15 -14.76 -51.47
N LEU A 96 4.14 -13.66 -52.21
CA LEU A 96 4.20 -12.31 -51.66
C LEU A 96 2.97 -12.02 -50.78
N ALA A 97 1.78 -12.40 -51.23
CA ALA A 97 0.54 -12.24 -50.46
C ALA A 97 0.58 -13.04 -49.15
N GLU A 98 1.10 -14.27 -49.16
CA GLU A 98 1.31 -15.04 -47.93
C GLU A 98 2.28 -14.35 -46.96
N ARG A 99 3.38 -13.79 -47.48
CA ARG A 99 4.32 -13.01 -46.65
C ARG A 99 3.64 -11.78 -46.05
N ILE A 100 2.80 -11.07 -46.80
CA ILE A 100 2.02 -9.93 -46.28
C ILE A 100 1.10 -10.39 -45.16
N PHE A 101 0.41 -11.53 -45.34
CA PHE A 101 -0.47 -12.08 -44.31
C PHE A 101 0.28 -12.39 -43.01
N ARG A 102 1.47 -13.00 -43.10
CA ARG A 102 2.32 -13.25 -41.91
C ARG A 102 2.75 -11.95 -41.21
N LEU A 103 3.09 -10.90 -41.97
CA LEU A 103 3.43 -9.60 -41.37
C LEU A 103 2.22 -8.93 -40.70
N ARG A 104 1.01 -9.10 -41.25
CA ARG A 104 -0.22 -8.62 -40.61
C ARG A 104 -0.50 -9.36 -39.31
N ALA A 105 -0.44 -10.69 -39.31
CA ALA A 105 -0.60 -11.48 -38.09
C ALA A 105 0.44 -11.11 -37.02
N ALA A 106 1.69 -10.87 -37.40
CA ALA A 106 2.71 -10.38 -36.48
C ALA A 106 2.38 -8.99 -35.91
N ASN A 107 1.83 -8.09 -36.74
CA ASN A 107 1.37 -6.78 -36.29
C ASN A 107 0.18 -6.89 -35.33
N ASP A 108 -0.76 -7.79 -35.58
CA ASP A 108 -1.93 -8.00 -34.72
C ASP A 108 -1.50 -8.45 -33.32
N ASN A 109 -0.53 -9.39 -33.24
CA ASN A 109 0.06 -9.79 -31.95
C ASN A 109 0.73 -8.61 -31.19
N ILE A 110 1.38 -7.69 -31.92
CA ILE A 110 1.96 -6.48 -31.32
C ILE A 110 0.85 -5.55 -30.79
N VAL A 111 -0.24 -5.40 -31.54
CA VAL A 111 -1.38 -4.58 -31.14
C VAL A 111 -2.03 -5.17 -29.88
N ASP A 112 -2.23 -6.49 -29.83
CA ASP A 112 -2.79 -7.16 -28.66
C ASP A 112 -1.91 -7.00 -27.42
N SER A 113 -0.59 -7.12 -27.58
CA SER A 113 0.38 -6.84 -26.50
C SER A 113 0.30 -5.38 -26.02
N MET A 114 0.20 -4.42 -26.93
CA MET A 114 0.03 -3.01 -26.53
C MET A 114 -1.32 -2.75 -25.86
N ASN A 115 -2.38 -3.45 -26.26
CA ASN A 115 -3.69 -3.32 -25.63
C ASN A 115 -3.70 -3.83 -24.19
N SER A 116 -2.94 -4.88 -23.86
CA SER A 116 -2.82 -5.35 -22.47
C SER A 116 -2.08 -4.33 -21.59
N VAL A 117 -1.09 -3.61 -22.13
CA VAL A 117 -0.41 -2.51 -21.43
C VAL A 117 -1.34 -1.33 -21.16
N LEU A 118 -2.21 -1.00 -22.11
CA LEU A 118 -3.18 0.09 -21.99
C LEU A 118 -4.34 -0.25 -21.05
N ASN A 119 -4.69 -1.54 -20.94
CA ASN A 119 -5.78 -2.04 -20.11
C ASN A 119 -5.24 -3.01 -19.04
N PRO A 120 -4.42 -2.53 -18.08
CA PRO A 120 -3.89 -3.38 -17.04
C PRO A 120 -4.99 -3.79 -16.05
N ASN A 121 -4.76 -4.86 -15.29
CA ASN A 121 -5.64 -5.27 -14.20
C ASN A 121 -5.81 -4.18 -13.13
N LEU A 122 -4.72 -3.44 -12.86
CA LEU A 122 -4.72 -2.25 -12.02
C LEU A 122 -3.90 -1.16 -12.72
N ASN A 123 -4.52 0.01 -12.89
CA ASN A 123 -3.82 1.22 -13.30
C ASN A 123 -3.09 1.84 -12.10
N ALA A 124 -2.23 2.83 -12.36
CA ALA A 124 -1.42 3.45 -11.30
C ALA A 124 -2.26 4.12 -10.20
N ILE A 125 -3.42 4.68 -10.55
CA ILE A 125 -4.36 5.29 -9.60
C ILE A 125 -4.94 4.20 -8.71
N GLU A 126 -5.42 3.11 -9.29
CA GLU A 126 -5.98 1.98 -8.54
C GLU A 126 -4.94 1.32 -7.60
N ILE A 127 -3.65 1.31 -7.98
CA ILE A 127 -2.56 0.85 -7.09
C ILE A 127 -2.42 1.79 -5.88
N VAL A 128 -2.48 3.11 -6.09
CA VAL A 128 -2.45 4.10 -5.00
C VAL A 128 -3.68 3.99 -4.11
N GLU A 129 -4.87 3.82 -4.69
CA GLU A 129 -6.12 3.64 -3.95
C GLU A 129 -6.10 2.38 -3.11
N LYS A 130 -5.57 1.27 -3.66
CA LYS A 130 -5.36 0.03 -2.89
C LYS A 130 -4.42 0.27 -1.71
N PHE A 131 -3.29 0.94 -1.92
CA PHE A 131 -2.34 1.25 -0.84
C PHE A 131 -2.98 2.10 0.27
N ALA A 132 -3.73 3.15 -0.10
CA ALA A 132 -4.48 3.96 0.85
C ALA A 132 -5.54 3.14 1.62
N SER A 133 -6.26 2.25 0.93
CA SER A 133 -7.22 1.34 1.56
C SER A 133 -6.56 0.36 2.53
N ASP A 134 -5.38 -0.15 2.22
CA ASP A 134 -4.63 -1.07 3.08
C ASP A 134 -4.16 -0.33 4.35
N LEU A 135 -3.64 0.89 4.20
CA LEU A 135 -3.28 1.77 5.33
C LEU A 135 -4.49 2.06 6.23
N GLN A 136 -5.63 2.44 5.64
CA GLN A 136 -6.85 2.75 6.38
C GLN A 136 -7.36 1.54 7.16
N ARG A 137 -7.21 0.33 6.61
CA ARG A 137 -7.58 -0.91 7.30
C ARG A 137 -6.67 -1.18 8.50
N SER A 138 -5.36 -1.04 8.34
CA SER A 138 -4.41 -1.20 9.44
C SER A 138 -4.59 -0.14 10.52
N ALA A 139 -4.91 1.09 10.16
CA ALA A 139 -5.19 2.18 11.10
C ALA A 139 -6.28 1.81 12.10
N GLY A 140 -7.36 1.12 11.66
CA GLY A 140 -8.40 0.63 12.57
C GLY A 140 -7.89 -0.34 13.64
N THR A 141 -6.93 -1.21 13.29
CA THR A 141 -6.28 -2.11 14.25
C THR A 141 -5.35 -1.35 15.19
N TRP A 142 -4.57 -0.40 14.67
CA TRP A 142 -3.65 0.41 15.47
C TRP A 142 -4.40 1.27 16.48
N GLU A 143 -5.52 1.88 16.08
CA GLU A 143 -6.38 2.64 16.97
C GLU A 143 -6.92 1.79 18.12
N ARG A 144 -7.34 0.55 17.83
CA ARG A 144 -7.82 -0.37 18.87
C ARG A 144 -6.73 -0.66 19.90
N ASN A 145 -5.54 -1.00 19.46
CA ASN A 145 -4.39 -1.23 20.34
C ASN A 145 -4.00 0.05 21.11
N GLY A 146 -4.15 1.23 20.49
CA GLY A 146 -3.97 2.51 21.15
C GLY A 146 -4.93 2.71 22.32
N ARG A 147 -6.22 2.37 22.14
CA ARG A 147 -7.22 2.43 23.22
C ARG A 147 -6.87 1.50 24.39
N GLU A 148 -6.31 0.33 24.13
CA GLU A 148 -5.87 -0.59 25.19
C GLU A 148 -4.76 0.02 26.06
N ILE A 149 -3.89 0.87 25.48
CA ILE A 149 -2.89 1.63 26.23
C ILE A 149 -3.57 2.68 27.12
N ASP A 150 -4.52 3.44 26.56
CA ASP A 150 -5.26 4.46 27.30
C ASP A 150 -6.08 3.84 28.45
N GLU A 151 -6.69 2.68 28.23
CA GLU A 151 -7.40 1.90 29.25
C GLU A 151 -6.43 1.45 30.36
N ALA A 152 -5.25 0.94 30.02
CA ALA A 152 -4.25 0.56 31.00
C ALA A 152 -3.73 1.75 31.84
N ILE A 153 -3.61 2.93 31.23
CA ILE A 153 -3.26 4.17 31.92
C ILE A 153 -4.41 4.62 32.84
N LEU A 154 -5.65 4.58 32.35
CA LEU A 154 -6.83 4.94 33.13
C LEU A 154 -6.99 4.05 34.36
N GLU A 155 -6.78 2.74 34.23
CA GLU A 155 -6.77 1.82 35.35
C GLU A 155 -5.68 2.14 36.38
N LEU A 156 -4.56 2.74 35.95
CA LEU A 156 -3.46 3.16 36.82
C LEU A 156 -3.80 4.43 37.62
N CYS A 157 -4.60 5.32 37.05
CA CYS A 157 -5.09 6.53 37.70
C CYS A 157 -6.21 6.20 38.70
N ASP A 158 -5.83 5.92 39.95
CA ASP A 158 -6.79 5.83 41.06
C ASP A 158 -7.06 7.23 41.61
N GLU A 159 -8.24 7.78 41.31
CA GLU A 159 -8.68 9.10 41.82
C GLU A 159 -9.33 9.01 43.22
N HIS A 160 -9.49 7.81 43.78
CA HIS A 160 -10.18 7.65 45.05
C HIS A 160 -9.25 7.92 46.23
N GLU A 161 -9.77 8.68 47.20
CA GLU A 161 -9.09 8.88 48.47
C GLU A 161 -8.95 7.53 49.22
N PRO A 162 -7.80 7.25 49.86
CA PRO A 162 -7.65 6.08 50.71
C PRO A 162 -8.78 5.99 51.74
N ALA A 163 -9.52 4.87 51.77
CA ALA A 163 -10.60 4.65 52.72
C ALA A 163 -10.11 4.75 54.18
N GLU A 164 -8.83 4.44 54.40
CA GLU A 164 -8.16 4.55 55.70
C GLU A 164 -8.09 5.99 56.21
N LEU A 165 -8.13 7.01 55.33
CA LEU A 165 -8.24 8.41 55.76
C LEU A 165 -9.63 8.68 56.36
N ASN A 166 -10.70 8.26 55.68
CA ASN A 166 -12.06 8.35 56.19
C ASN A 166 -12.23 7.59 57.51
N ASP A 167 -11.66 6.39 57.61
CA ASP A 167 -11.68 5.60 58.84
C ASP A 167 -10.95 6.31 60.00
N LEU A 168 -9.81 6.95 59.71
CA LEU A 168 -9.05 7.73 60.68
C LEU A 168 -9.82 8.98 61.14
N GLU A 169 -10.42 9.72 60.23
CA GLU A 169 -11.26 10.88 60.56
C GLU A 169 -12.46 10.50 61.43
N HIS A 170 -13.15 9.40 61.06
CA HIS A 170 -14.26 8.88 61.84
C HIS A 170 -13.80 8.40 63.23
N TYR A 171 -12.64 7.75 63.32
CA TYR A 171 -12.06 7.34 64.61
C TYR A 171 -11.75 8.54 65.50
N ILE A 172 -11.10 9.58 64.99
CA ILE A 172 -10.75 10.79 65.74
C ILE A 172 -12.03 11.48 66.27
N THR A 173 -13.06 11.57 65.44
CA THR A 173 -14.37 12.12 65.82
C THR A 173 -15.02 11.29 66.93
N LYS A 174 -15.02 9.96 66.79
CA LYS A 174 -15.62 9.03 67.77
C LYS A 174 -14.93 9.07 69.14
N GLN A 175 -13.63 9.35 69.18
CA GLN A 175 -12.88 9.50 70.45
C GLN A 175 -13.12 10.86 71.13
N GLY A 176 -13.96 11.73 70.57
CA GLY A 176 -14.27 13.04 71.15
C GLY A 176 -13.21 14.11 70.89
N TYR A 177 -12.17 13.81 70.12
CA TYR A 177 -11.14 14.77 69.73
C TYR A 177 -11.60 15.72 68.62
N GLY A 178 -12.76 15.46 68.00
CA GLY A 178 -13.32 16.32 66.94
C GLY A 178 -13.48 17.79 67.34
N SER A 179 -13.81 18.08 68.60
CA SER A 179 -13.91 19.46 69.10
C SER A 179 -12.57 20.17 69.23
N LEU A 180 -11.46 19.43 69.29
CA LEU A 180 -10.10 19.96 69.37
C LEU A 180 -9.50 20.23 67.97
N LEU A 181 -10.12 19.71 66.91
CA LEU A 181 -9.70 19.88 65.52
C LEU A 181 -10.17 21.20 64.89
N GLN A 182 -10.86 22.07 65.64
CA GLN A 182 -11.17 23.43 65.18
C GLN A 182 -9.88 24.26 65.08
N SER A 183 -9.16 24.12 63.97
CA SER A 183 -8.22 25.12 63.48
C SER A 183 -8.90 25.98 62.42
N PRO A 184 -8.60 27.29 62.36
CA PRO A 184 -9.38 28.26 61.62
C PRO A 184 -9.37 27.89 60.14
N SER A 185 -10.54 28.00 59.52
CA SER A 185 -10.77 27.91 58.08
C SER A 185 -9.58 28.45 57.29
N HIS A 186 -8.80 27.55 56.69
CA HIS A 186 -8.11 27.86 55.45
C HIS A 186 -9.18 28.02 54.39
N SER A 187 -9.81 29.20 54.43
CA SER A 187 -10.39 29.87 53.29
C SER A 187 -9.25 30.06 52.29
N SER A 188 -9.00 29.08 51.42
CA SER A 188 -8.47 29.42 50.10
C SER A 188 -9.62 30.01 49.32
N SER A 189 -9.81 31.31 49.55
CA SER A 189 -10.43 32.22 48.61
C SER A 189 -9.93 31.90 47.22
N GLU A 190 -10.84 31.83 46.26
CA GLU A 190 -10.54 32.21 44.88
C GLU A 190 -9.71 33.50 44.90
N GLU A 191 -8.54 33.49 44.26
CA GLU A 191 -7.90 34.67 43.70
C GLU A 191 -7.25 34.24 42.36
N ASP A 192 -8.00 34.54 41.31
CA ASP A 192 -7.60 35.18 40.05
C ASP A 192 -6.67 34.51 39.01
N ALA A 193 -7.22 34.58 37.78
CA ALA A 193 -6.62 34.69 36.45
C ALA A 193 -6.37 33.43 35.61
#